data_AF-A0A7V9PFG2-F1
#
_entry.id   AF-A0A7V9PFG2-F1
#
_cell.length_a   1.000
_cell.length_b   1.000
_cell.length_c   1.000
_cell.angle_alpha   90.00
_cell.angle_beta   90.00
_cell.angle_gamma   90.00
#
_symmetry.space_group_name_H-M   'P 1'
#
loop_
_entity.id
_entity.type
_entity.pdbx_description
1 polymer ?
#
loop_
_entity_poly.entity_id
_entity_poly.type
_entity_poly.pdbx_seq_one_letter_code
_entity_poly.pdbx_strand_id
1 'polypeptide(L)'
;VVALAKAHDLSAVTVVNLFSWRATKPADLKRAASSHDVIGRTTDDVIVEVSGRSPVTLAAWGSHGSLLDRGAAVAPLLDRPVCLGLTAGGQPRHPLYVRAGTELQPYRVIDAPE
;
A
#
# COMPACT_ATOMS: atom_id res chain seq x y z
N VAL A 1 3.24 -5.72 -11.42
CA VAL A 1 1.82 -5.83 -11.00
C VAL A 1 0.98 -6.60 -12.02
N VAL A 2 0.91 -6.20 -13.30
CA VAL A 2 0.13 -6.94 -14.32
C VAL A 2 0.57 -8.41 -14.47
N ALA A 3 1.88 -8.69 -14.51
CA ALA A 3 2.38 -10.06 -14.55
C ALA A 3 1.98 -10.88 -13.31
N LEU A 4 1.91 -10.24 -12.15
CA LEU A 4 1.47 -10.88 -10.92
C LEU A 4 -0.03 -11.18 -10.98
N ALA A 5 -0.86 -10.25 -11.45
CA ALA A 5 -2.27 -10.50 -11.68
C ALA A 5 -2.51 -11.71 -12.60
N LYS A 6 -1.77 -11.79 -13.71
CA LYS A 6 -1.84 -12.94 -14.64
C LYS A 6 -1.43 -14.26 -13.99
N ALA A 7 -0.39 -14.26 -13.16
CA ALA A 7 0.07 -15.47 -12.46
C ALA A 7 -0.94 -15.99 -11.41
N HIS A 8 -1.91 -15.16 -11.02
CA HIS A 8 -3.00 -15.51 -10.11
C HIS A 8 -4.37 -15.57 -10.82
N ASP A 9 -4.38 -15.73 -12.15
CA ASP A 9 -5.60 -15.83 -12.97
C ASP A 9 -6.58 -14.65 -12.82
N LEU A 10 -6.04 -13.45 -12.51
CA LEU A 10 -6.82 -12.22 -12.38
C LEU A 10 -6.89 -11.48 -13.72
N SER A 11 -8.07 -11.00 -14.07
CA SER A 11 -8.35 -10.31 -15.34
C SER A 11 -8.12 -8.79 -15.29
N ALA A 12 -8.00 -8.22 -14.10
CA ALA A 12 -7.86 -6.78 -13.89
C ALA A 12 -6.96 -6.46 -12.70
N VAL A 13 -6.50 -5.20 -12.66
CA VAL A 13 -5.77 -4.63 -11.52
C VAL A 13 -6.43 -3.32 -11.15
N THR A 14 -6.79 -3.18 -9.88
CA THR A 14 -7.21 -1.91 -9.29
C THR A 14 -6.09 -1.42 -8.37
N VAL A 15 -5.65 -0.17 -8.57
CA VAL A 15 -4.63 0.46 -7.73
C VAL A 15 -5.28 1.59 -6.93
N VAL A 16 -5.09 1.56 -5.61
CA VAL A 16 -5.61 2.58 -4.68
C VAL A 16 -4.43 3.24 -3.98
N ASN A 17 -4.50 4.56 -3.82
CA ASN A 17 -3.48 5.32 -3.10
C ASN A 17 -3.78 5.33 -1.60
N LEU A 18 -2.73 5.43 -0.79
CA LEU A 18 -2.85 5.63 0.65
C LEU A 18 -3.43 7.01 1.04
N PHE A 19 -3.36 7.99 0.14
CA PHE A 19 -3.68 9.39 0.37
C PHE A 19 -4.58 9.89 -0.77
N SER A 20 -5.58 10.73 -0.43
CA SER A 20 -6.40 11.44 -1.42
C SER A 20 -5.64 12.54 -2.14
N TRP A 21 -4.62 13.13 -1.50
CA TRP A 21 -3.81 14.16 -2.12
C TRP A 21 -2.92 13.58 -3.23
N ARG A 22 -3.09 14.07 -4.45
CA ARG A 22 -2.30 13.64 -5.62
C ARG A 22 -1.18 14.63 -5.88
N ALA A 23 0.05 14.13 -5.89
CA ALA A 23 1.22 14.92 -6.25
C ALA A 23 2.13 14.12 -7.18
N THR A 24 2.73 14.79 -8.17
CA THR A 24 3.68 14.16 -9.07
C THR A 24 4.97 13.75 -8.36
N LYS A 25 5.40 14.54 -7.37
CA LYS A 25 6.61 14.28 -6.58
C LYS A 25 6.23 13.91 -5.14
N PRO A 26 6.84 12.87 -4.55
CA PRO A 26 6.59 12.53 -3.15
C PRO A 26 6.91 13.66 -2.15
N ALA A 27 7.88 14.53 -2.48
CA ALA A 27 8.22 15.68 -1.65
C ALA A 27 7.07 16.69 -1.53
N ASP A 28 6.24 16.84 -2.56
CA ASP A 28 5.11 17.75 -2.55
C ASP A 28 3.98 17.24 -1.64
N LEU A 29 3.73 15.92 -1.65
CA LEU A 29 2.81 15.28 -0.72
C LEU A 29 3.27 15.49 0.74
N LYS A 30 4.56 15.27 1.02
CA LYS A 30 5.14 15.49 2.35
C LYS A 30 4.97 16.93 2.82
N ARG A 31 5.19 17.90 1.93
CA ARG A 31 5.01 19.33 2.22
C ARG A 31 3.54 19.69 2.47
N ALA A 32 2.63 19.14 1.67
CA ALA A 32 1.19 19.36 1.86
C ALA A 32 0.69 18.80 3.20
N ALA A 33 1.23 17.65 3.64
CA ALA A 33 0.86 17.02 4.91
C ALA A 33 1.10 17.91 6.14
N SER A 34 1.98 18.92 6.06
CA SER A 34 2.20 19.88 7.14
C SER A 34 1.10 20.93 7.28
N SER A 35 0.23 21.11 6.29
CA SER A 35 -0.73 22.21 6.25
C SER A 35 -2.13 21.85 5.72
N HIS A 36 -2.31 20.65 5.19
CA HIS A 36 -3.56 20.18 4.60
C HIS A 36 -3.86 18.74 5.03
N ASP A 37 -5.14 18.40 5.08
CA ASP A 37 -5.56 16.99 5.15
C ASP A 37 -5.24 16.31 3.82
N VAL A 38 -4.15 15.53 3.82
CA VAL A 38 -3.71 14.75 2.66
C VAL A 38 -4.31 13.35 2.62
N ILE A 39 -4.82 12.85 3.75
CA ILE A 39 -5.42 11.53 3.84
C ILE A 39 -6.77 11.60 3.15
N GLY A 40 -7.62 12.56 3.52
CA GLY A 40 -8.96 12.73 2.96
C GLY A 40 -9.99 11.80 3.60
N ARG A 41 -11.18 12.36 3.87
CA ARG A 41 -12.23 11.73 4.69
C ARG A 41 -12.72 10.36 4.22
N THR A 42 -12.73 10.09 2.91
CA THR A 42 -13.30 8.86 2.33
C THR A 42 -12.23 7.84 1.92
N THR A 43 -10.95 8.12 2.19
CA THR A 43 -9.86 7.28 1.67
C THR A 43 -9.85 5.90 2.31
N ASP A 44 -10.11 5.81 3.61
CA ASP A 44 -10.19 4.53 4.31
C ASP A 44 -11.35 3.68 3.81
N ASP A 45 -12.54 4.29 3.64
CA ASP A 45 -13.71 3.60 3.11
C ASP A 45 -13.45 2.98 1.73
N VAL A 46 -12.81 3.74 0.84
CA VAL A 46 -12.43 3.27 -0.50
C VAL A 46 -11.39 2.15 -0.43
N ILE A 47 -10.42 2.25 0.48
CA ILE A 47 -9.41 1.20 0.66
C ILE A 47 -10.05 -0.11 1.14
N VAL A 48 -10.92 -0.05 2.16
CA VAL A 48 -11.66 -1.21 2.69
C VAL A 48 -12.52 -1.83 1.58
N GLU A 49 -13.29 -1.00 0.89
CA GLU A 49 -14.19 -1.44 -0.18
C GLU A 49 -13.42 -2.14 -1.31
N VAL A 50 -12.32 -1.55 -1.79
CA VAL A 50 -11.55 -2.13 -2.89
C VAL A 50 -10.79 -3.38 -2.45
N SER A 51 -10.25 -3.41 -1.23
CA SER A 51 -9.56 -4.59 -0.70
C SER A 51 -10.49 -5.80 -0.65
N GLY A 52 -11.74 -5.62 -0.25
CA GLY A 52 -12.73 -6.71 -0.19
C GLY A 52 -13.28 -7.18 -1.54
N ARG A 53 -13.02 -6.47 -2.64
CA ARG A 53 -13.53 -6.82 -3.99
C ARG A 53 -12.65 -7.81 -4.75
N SER A 54 -11.43 -8.06 -4.27
CA SER A 54 -10.45 -8.93 -4.95
C SER A 54 -10.05 -10.10 -4.06
N PRO A 55 -9.85 -11.31 -4.61
CA PRO A 55 -9.30 -12.42 -3.84
C PRO A 55 -7.84 -12.20 -3.41
N VAL A 56 -7.15 -11.23 -4.02
CA VAL A 56 -5.77 -10.86 -3.68
C VAL A 56 -5.67 -9.36 -3.47
N THR A 57 -5.25 -8.96 -2.27
CA THR A 57 -4.88 -7.58 -1.93
C THR A 57 -3.36 -7.48 -1.78
N LEU A 58 -2.70 -6.70 -2.66
CA LEU A 58 -1.26 -6.48 -2.61
C LEU A 58 -0.93 -5.14 -1.94
N ALA A 59 -0.33 -5.19 -0.75
CA ALA A 59 0.30 -4.04 -0.10
C ALA A 59 1.67 -3.76 -0.75
N ALA A 60 1.87 -2.52 -1.23
CA ALA A 60 3.00 -2.19 -2.12
C ALA A 60 3.42 -0.71 -2.07
N TRP A 61 3.21 -0.01 -0.96
CA TRP A 61 3.39 1.45 -0.87
C TRP A 61 4.83 1.92 -0.60
N GLY A 62 5.77 1.02 -0.30
CA GLY A 62 7.16 1.38 -0.01
C GLY A 62 7.30 2.29 1.21
N SER A 63 8.37 3.09 1.26
CA SER A 63 8.64 3.99 2.39
C SER A 63 7.63 5.14 2.55
N HIS A 64 6.72 5.33 1.58
CA HIS A 64 5.67 6.34 1.69
C HIS A 64 4.61 5.99 2.75
N GLY A 65 4.49 4.72 3.14
CA GLY A 65 3.62 4.32 4.23
C GLY A 65 4.02 4.92 5.59
N SER A 66 5.30 5.27 5.77
CA SER A 66 5.74 5.89 7.03
C SER A 66 5.29 7.34 7.19
N LEU A 67 4.83 8.01 6.12
CA LEU A 67 4.28 9.35 6.22
C LEU A 67 2.97 9.31 7.01
N LEU A 68 2.89 10.05 8.13
CA LEU A 68 1.74 10.05 9.05
C LEU A 68 1.39 8.67 9.60
N ASP A 69 2.37 7.76 9.67
CA ASP A 69 2.18 6.35 10.05
C ASP A 69 1.08 5.64 9.24
N ARG A 70 0.88 6.10 8.01
CA ARG A 70 -0.26 5.71 7.19
C ARG A 70 -0.29 4.22 6.86
N GLY A 71 0.88 3.60 6.69
CA GLY A 71 1.01 2.18 6.43
C GLY A 71 0.48 1.33 7.60
N ALA A 72 0.80 1.72 8.84
CA ALA A 72 0.31 1.04 10.04
C ALA A 72 -1.20 1.24 10.21
N ALA A 73 -1.72 2.43 9.90
CA ALA A 73 -3.16 2.70 9.95
C ALA A 73 -3.96 1.92 8.87
N VAL A 74 -3.41 1.74 7.66
CA VAL A 74 -4.10 1.06 6.54
C VAL A 74 -4.01 -0.45 6.62
N ALA A 75 -2.88 -1.01 7.03
CA ALA A 75 -2.68 -2.45 7.05
C ALA A 75 -3.79 -3.27 7.75
N PRO A 76 -4.33 -2.87 8.92
CA PRO A 76 -5.44 -3.60 9.55
C PRO A 76 -6.79 -3.45 8.82
N LEU A 77 -6.91 -2.52 7.88
CA LEU A 77 -8.12 -2.31 7.07
C LEU A 77 -8.21 -3.27 5.87
N LEU A 78 -7.11 -3.94 5.52
CA LEU A 78 -7.02 -4.79 4.33
C LEU A 78 -7.47 -6.23 4.63
N ASP A 79 -8.21 -6.86 3.71
CA ASP A 79 -8.51 -8.30 3.80
C ASP A 79 -7.29 -9.12 3.36
N ARG A 80 -6.72 -9.88 4.30
CA ARG A 80 -5.62 -10.85 4.10
C ARG A 80 -4.53 -10.32 3.14
N PRO A 81 -3.93 -9.15 3.42
CA PRO A 81 -3.00 -8.54 2.50
C PRO A 81 -1.73 -9.38 2.34
N VAL A 82 -1.16 -9.33 1.15
CA VAL A 82 0.15 -9.88 0.82
C VAL A 82 1.10 -8.76 0.40
N CYS A 83 2.41 -9.01 0.43
CA CYS A 83 3.43 -8.08 -0.02
C CYS A 83 4.57 -8.82 -0.76
N LEU A 84 5.46 -8.05 -1.39
CA LEU A 84 6.65 -8.54 -2.10
C LEU A 84 7.91 -8.48 -1.22
N GLY A 85 7.72 -8.67 0.09
CA GLY A 85 8.72 -8.47 1.12
C GLY A 85 8.72 -7.06 1.72
N LEU A 86 9.54 -6.88 2.74
CA LEU A 86 9.60 -5.65 3.55
C LEU A 86 10.88 -4.84 3.28
N THR A 87 10.75 -3.53 3.37
CA THR A 87 11.88 -2.59 3.49
C THR A 87 12.52 -2.72 4.88
N ALA A 88 13.69 -2.11 5.08
CA ALA A 88 14.35 -2.08 6.39
C ALA A 88 13.49 -1.42 7.48
N GLY A 89 12.58 -0.51 7.10
CA GLY A 89 11.63 0.13 8.00
C GLY A 89 10.29 -0.59 8.13
N GLY A 90 10.22 -1.89 7.82
CA GLY A 90 9.01 -2.71 7.99
C GLY A 90 7.86 -2.43 7.01
N GLN A 91 8.05 -1.51 6.04
CA GLN A 91 7.02 -1.20 5.04
C GLN A 91 7.06 -2.17 3.85
N PRO A 92 5.92 -2.54 3.24
CA PRO A 92 5.86 -3.42 2.08
C PRO A 92 6.56 -2.79 0.87
N ARG A 93 7.42 -3.56 0.20
CA ARG A 93 8.21 -3.06 -0.93
C ARG A 93 7.35 -2.64 -2.11
N HIS A 94 7.70 -1.53 -2.74
CA HIS A 94 7.07 -1.10 -3.97
C HIS A 94 7.47 -2.03 -5.14
N PRO A 95 6.54 -2.44 -6.03
CA PRO A 95 6.82 -3.39 -7.10
C PRO A 95 7.94 -2.96 -8.07
N LEU A 96 8.21 -1.66 -8.19
CA LEU A 96 9.30 -1.13 -9.02
C LEU A 96 10.70 -1.49 -8.51
N TYR A 97 10.84 -1.84 -7.22
CA TYR A 97 12.13 -2.11 -6.57
C TYR A 97 12.34 -3.58 -6.21
N VAL A 98 11.55 -4.48 -6.78
CA VAL A 98 11.67 -5.94 -6.57
C VAL A 98 11.80 -6.65 -7.91
N ARG A 99 12.46 -7.80 -7.90
CA ARG A 99 12.66 -8.59 -9.11
C ARG A 99 11.32 -9.16 -9.59
N ALA A 100 11.11 -9.22 -10.91
CA ALA A 100 9.98 -9.93 -11.47
C ALA A 100 9.99 -11.41 -11.02
N GLY A 101 8.84 -11.94 -10.62
CA GLY A 101 8.72 -13.29 -10.06
C GLY A 101 9.05 -13.41 -8.57
N THR A 102 9.24 -12.30 -7.85
CA THR A 102 9.30 -12.33 -6.38
C THR A 102 8.02 -12.94 -5.82
N GLU A 103 8.16 -13.92 -4.95
CA GLU A 103 7.04 -14.60 -4.31
C GLU A 103 6.26 -13.67 -3.38
N LEU A 104 4.95 -13.88 -3.31
CA LEU A 104 4.08 -13.18 -2.39
C LEU A 104 4.23 -13.75 -0.98
N GLN A 105 4.22 -12.86 0.00
CA GLN A 105 4.29 -13.20 1.41
C GLN A 105 3.12 -12.55 2.15
N PRO A 106 2.52 -13.21 3.16
CA PRO A 106 1.53 -12.57 4.02
C PRO A 106 2.09 -11.26 4.59
N TYR A 107 1.32 -10.19 4.50
CA TYR A 107 1.68 -8.90 5.08
C TYR A 107 0.98 -8.75 6.43
N ARG A 108 1.77 -8.42 7.46
CA ARG A 108 1.28 -8.06 8.79
C ARG A 108 2.03 -6.81 9.23
N VAL A 109 1.35 -5.93 9.95
CA VAL A 109 2.04 -4.85 10.66
C VAL A 109 2.99 -5.52 11.63
N ILE A 110 4.28 -5.22 11.48
CA ILE A 110 5.25 -5.52 12.53
C ILE A 110 5.16 -4.31 13.44
N ASP A 111 4.53 -4.47 14.61
CA ASP A 111 4.59 -3.46 15.65
C ASP A 111 6.07 -3.12 15.87
N ALA A 112 6.39 -1.82 15.88
CA ALA A 112 7.73 -1.42 16.27
C ALA A 112 7.98 -1.99 17.68
N PRO A 113 9.12 -2.62 17.95
CA PRO A 113 9.45 -3.00 19.33
C PRO A 113 9.40 -1.74 20.19
N GLU A 114 8.71 -1.84 21.34
CA GLU A 114 8.68 -0.81 22.39
C GLU A 114 10.08 -0.30 22.77
#